data_AF-X0Y2S3-F1
#
_entry.id   AF-X0Y2S3-F1
#
_cell.length_a   1.000
_cell.length_b   1.000
_cell.length_c   1.000
_cell.angle_alpha   90.00
_cell.angle_beta   90.00
_cell.angle_gamma   90.00
#
_symmetry.space_group_name_H-M   'P 1'
#
loop_
_entity.id
_entity.type
_entity.pdbx_description
1 polymer ?
#
loop_
_entity_poly.entity_id
_entity_poly.type
_entity_poly.pdbx_seq_one_letter_code
_entity_poly.pdbx_strand_id
1 'polypeptide(L)'
;MLKGFEIVPILTNSSDPKALAKALAPYIGEDTLVVASSDLSHYYSYETAIGLDRICTTAISNCKFSDMPICEACGKQAVLTLMHIAEIKGWQGILVDYRNSGDTAGGKNRVVGYASIAFVDRKEMTSTMKERLSTKDREALLRLARSAIEARLV
;
A
#
# COMPACT_ATOMS: atom_id res chain seq x y z
N MET A 1 0.17 -22.63 -1.70
CA MET A 1 -0.65 -21.58 -1.05
C MET A 1 -0.41 -21.62 0.45
N LEU A 2 -0.29 -20.45 1.08
CA LEU A 2 -0.30 -20.35 2.54
C LEU A 2 -1.65 -20.82 3.07
N LYS A 3 -1.66 -21.62 4.15
CA LYS A 3 -2.86 -22.09 4.84
C LYS A 3 -2.90 -21.41 6.21
N GLY A 4 -4.10 -21.14 6.74
CA GLY A 4 -4.26 -20.59 8.10
C GLY A 4 -4.59 -19.10 8.17
N PHE A 5 -5.18 -18.52 7.13
CA PHE A 5 -5.78 -17.19 7.18
C PHE A 5 -7.02 -17.16 6.28
N GLU A 6 -7.89 -16.19 6.52
CA GLU A 6 -9.09 -15.94 5.72
C GLU A 6 -8.95 -14.61 4.98
N ILE A 7 -9.60 -14.50 3.82
CA ILE A 7 -9.62 -13.27 3.02
C ILE A 7 -11.06 -12.76 2.98
N VAL A 8 -11.24 -11.50 3.40
CA VAL A 8 -12.51 -10.79 3.28
C VAL A 8 -12.35 -9.69 2.21
N PRO A 9 -12.79 -9.93 0.96
CA PRO A 9 -12.69 -8.93 -0.09
C PRO A 9 -13.73 -7.82 0.10
N ILE A 10 -13.31 -6.57 0.01
CA ILE A 10 -14.18 -5.39 0.07
C ILE A 10 -13.99 -4.58 -1.20
N LEU A 11 -15.07 -4.43 -1.98
CA LEU A 11 -15.07 -3.59 -3.17
C LEU A 11 -15.45 -2.16 -2.78
N THR A 12 -14.53 -1.22 -2.99
CA THR A 12 -14.77 0.21 -2.76
C THR A 12 -15.14 0.90 -4.07
N ASN A 13 -16.26 1.63 -4.07
CA ASN A 13 -16.62 2.57 -5.14
C ASN A 13 -16.74 3.99 -4.54
N SER A 14 -17.79 4.74 -4.84
CA SER A 14 -18.05 6.08 -4.30
C SER A 14 -18.54 6.11 -2.84
N SER A 15 -18.10 5.16 -2.01
CA SER A 15 -18.42 5.10 -0.57
C SER A 15 -17.63 6.12 0.23
N ASP A 16 -18.20 6.65 1.31
CA ASP A 16 -17.47 7.50 2.28
C ASP A 16 -16.37 6.69 3.00
N PRO A 17 -15.08 6.96 2.74
CA PRO A 17 -13.96 6.22 3.35
C PRO A 17 -13.94 6.31 4.87
N LYS A 18 -14.38 7.44 5.44
CA LYS A 18 -14.38 7.66 6.88
C LYS A 18 -15.45 6.83 7.56
N ALA A 19 -16.63 6.73 6.95
CA ALA A 19 -17.69 5.86 7.44
C ALA A 19 -17.29 4.39 7.36
N LEU A 20 -16.69 3.96 6.23
CA LEU A 20 -16.20 2.59 6.07
C LEU A 20 -15.11 2.25 7.10
N ALA A 21 -14.15 3.16 7.32
CA ALA A 21 -13.10 2.99 8.31
C ALA A 21 -13.66 2.78 9.73
N LYS A 22 -14.65 3.59 10.12
CA LYS A 22 -15.33 3.45 11.42
C LYS A 22 -16.06 2.12 11.55
N ALA A 23 -16.66 1.62 10.47
CA ALA A 23 -17.35 0.32 10.47
C ALA A 23 -16.37 -0.85 10.58
N LEU A 24 -15.19 -0.75 9.94
CA LEU A 24 -14.19 -1.82 9.94
C LEU A 24 -13.29 -1.83 11.17
N ALA A 25 -12.95 -0.67 11.73
CA ALA A 25 -11.99 -0.55 12.83
C ALA A 25 -12.24 -1.47 14.05
N PRO A 26 -13.49 -1.73 14.48
CA PRO A 26 -13.76 -2.66 15.59
C PRO A 26 -13.35 -4.12 15.32
N TYR A 27 -13.30 -4.54 14.05
CA TYR A 27 -12.98 -5.92 13.65
C TYR A 27 -11.50 -6.14 13.35
N ILE A 28 -10.68 -5.08 13.39
CA ILE A 28 -9.26 -5.15 13.07
C ILE A 28 -8.47 -5.33 14.37
N GLY A 29 -8.00 -6.55 14.61
CA GLY A 29 -7.16 -6.95 15.75
C GLY A 29 -5.69 -7.20 15.37
N GLU A 30 -4.92 -7.78 16.30
CA GLU A 30 -3.48 -8.11 16.11
C GLU A 30 -3.24 -9.20 15.06
N ASP A 31 -4.24 -10.04 14.80
CA ASP A 31 -4.23 -11.11 13.80
C ASP A 31 -4.77 -10.68 12.43
N THR A 32 -5.11 -9.40 12.26
CA THR A 32 -5.76 -8.87 11.07
C THR A 32 -4.81 -8.01 10.25
N LEU A 33 -4.61 -8.38 8.98
CA LEU A 33 -3.90 -7.54 8.01
C LEU A 33 -4.89 -6.82 7.09
N VAL A 34 -4.82 -5.49 7.05
CA VAL A 34 -5.60 -4.68 6.12
C VAL A 34 -4.74 -4.33 4.90
N VAL A 35 -5.25 -4.63 3.70
CA VAL A 35 -4.57 -4.33 2.44
C VAL A 35 -5.44 -3.41 1.59
N ALA A 36 -4.94 -2.20 1.31
CA ALA A 36 -5.51 -1.32 0.29
C ALA A 36 -4.70 -1.48 -1.01
N SER A 37 -5.35 -1.89 -2.09
CA SER A 37 -4.71 -2.11 -3.39
C SER A 37 -4.88 -0.89 -4.28
N SER A 38 -3.77 -0.38 -4.83
CA SER A 38 -3.77 0.75 -5.77
C SER A 38 -2.43 0.82 -6.51
N ASP A 39 -2.50 1.12 -7.81
CA ASP A 39 -1.42 1.78 -8.54
C ASP A 39 -1.51 3.31 -8.29
N LEU A 40 -0.47 4.05 -8.67
CA LEU A 40 -0.42 5.51 -8.60
C LEU A 40 -0.69 6.15 -9.97
N SER A 41 0.20 7.04 -10.45
CA SER A 41 0.03 7.73 -11.72
C SER A 41 0.05 6.76 -12.92
N HIS A 42 -0.67 7.13 -13.99
CA HIS A 42 -0.79 6.31 -15.20
C HIS A 42 -0.40 7.06 -16.48
N TYR A 43 0.48 6.45 -17.27
CA TYR A 43 0.83 6.83 -18.64
C TYR A 43 1.48 8.20 -18.83
N TYR A 44 2.06 8.77 -17.77
CA TYR A 44 2.93 9.95 -17.86
C TYR A 44 4.36 9.57 -18.25
N SER A 45 5.16 10.59 -18.62
CA SER A 45 6.61 10.42 -18.68
C SER A 45 7.16 10.09 -17.29
N TYR A 46 8.30 9.40 -17.26
CA TYR A 46 8.98 8.98 -16.04
C TYR A 46 9.18 10.13 -15.04
N GLU A 47 9.63 11.30 -15.50
CA GLU A 47 9.89 12.47 -14.66
C GLU A 47 8.59 13.06 -14.08
N THR A 48 7.52 13.12 -14.89
CA THR A 48 6.21 13.60 -14.43
C THR A 48 5.59 12.63 -13.43
N ALA A 49 5.67 11.32 -13.69
CA ALA A 49 5.17 10.29 -12.78
C ALA A 49 5.84 10.39 -11.40
N ILE A 50 7.16 10.54 -11.34
CA ILE A 50 7.89 10.73 -10.07
C ILE A 50 7.33 11.91 -9.27
N GLY A 51 7.08 13.05 -9.93
CA GLY A 51 6.53 14.24 -9.28
C GLY A 51 5.15 14.01 -8.69
N LEU A 52 4.24 13.41 -9.48
CA LEU A 52 2.87 13.10 -9.07
C LEU A 52 2.82 12.05 -7.96
N ASP A 53 3.57 10.96 -8.12
CA ASP A 53 3.61 9.86 -7.17
C ASP A 53 4.23 10.28 -5.83
N ARG A 54 5.15 11.25 -5.83
CA ARG A 54 5.72 11.81 -4.60
C ARG A 54 4.66 12.50 -3.74
N ILE A 55 3.67 13.15 -4.36
CA ILE A 55 2.54 13.76 -3.64
C ILE A 55 1.75 12.64 -2.93
N CYS A 56 1.41 11.58 -3.65
CA CYS A 56 0.70 10.43 -3.09
C CYS A 56 1.46 9.75 -1.95
N THR A 57 2.70 9.32 -2.20
CA THR A 57 3.51 8.61 -1.21
C THR A 57 3.73 9.44 0.06
N THR A 58 3.92 10.75 -0.08
CA THR A 58 4.04 11.67 1.07
C THR A 58 2.69 11.83 1.78
N ALA A 59 1.59 12.02 1.06
CA ALA A 59 0.27 12.21 1.64
C ALA A 59 -0.20 10.97 2.41
N ILE A 60 -0.05 9.79 1.82
CA ILE A 60 -0.47 8.52 2.42
C ILE A 60 0.38 8.22 3.65
N SER A 61 1.72 8.29 3.55
CA SER A 61 2.60 7.94 4.68
C SER A 61 2.40 8.85 5.89
N ASN A 62 2.07 10.12 5.68
CA ASN A 62 1.85 11.10 6.74
C ASN A 62 0.38 11.26 7.15
N CYS A 63 -0.53 10.43 6.64
CA CYS A 63 -1.98 10.62 6.78
C CYS A 63 -2.45 12.05 6.48
N LYS A 64 -1.88 12.70 5.46
CA LYS A 64 -2.20 14.09 5.09
C LYS A 64 -3.39 14.14 4.11
N PHE A 65 -4.59 14.05 4.66
CA PHE A 65 -5.84 14.02 3.89
C PHE A 65 -6.04 15.23 2.96
N SER A 66 -5.50 16.40 3.30
CA SER A 66 -5.60 17.61 2.47
C SER A 66 -4.99 17.47 1.08
N ASP A 67 -4.01 16.56 0.92
CA ASP A 67 -3.26 16.38 -0.31
C ASP A 67 -3.82 15.22 -1.15
N MET A 68 -4.73 14.41 -0.59
CA MET A 68 -5.35 13.29 -1.30
C MET A 68 -6.24 13.68 -2.51
N PRO A 69 -6.86 14.88 -2.58
CA PRO A 69 -7.56 15.32 -3.79
C PRO A 69 -6.66 15.34 -5.03
N ILE A 70 -5.40 15.75 -4.87
CA ILE A 70 -4.41 15.85 -5.97
C ILE A 70 -3.52 14.61 -6.14
N CYS A 71 -3.61 13.63 -5.23
CA CYS A 71 -2.95 12.34 -5.40
C CYS A 71 -3.66 11.50 -6.48
N GLU A 72 -2.93 11.00 -7.48
CA GLU A 72 -3.45 10.01 -8.43
C GLU A 72 -3.26 8.59 -7.90
N ALA A 73 -4.37 7.90 -7.63
CA ALA A 73 -4.39 6.52 -7.15
C ALA A 73 -5.68 5.85 -7.62
N CYS A 74 -5.60 4.71 -8.31
CA CYS A 74 -6.79 4.03 -8.83
C CYS A 74 -7.67 3.43 -7.71
N GLY A 75 -7.06 3.04 -6.60
CA GLY A 75 -7.69 2.56 -5.38
C GLY A 75 -7.86 3.64 -4.30
N LYS A 76 -7.96 4.93 -4.69
CA LYS A 76 -7.98 6.07 -3.75
C LYS A 76 -8.95 5.90 -2.57
N GLN A 77 -10.12 5.32 -2.79
CA GLN A 77 -11.15 5.14 -1.75
C GLN A 77 -10.73 4.09 -0.71
N ALA A 78 -10.13 2.98 -1.14
CA ALA A 78 -9.54 2.00 -0.24
C ALA A 78 -8.35 2.58 0.54
N VAL A 79 -7.49 3.35 -0.13
CA VAL A 79 -6.35 4.04 0.50
C VAL A 79 -6.82 5.04 1.57
N LEU A 80 -7.80 5.89 1.26
CA LEU A 80 -8.38 6.83 2.22
C LEU A 80 -9.03 6.11 3.41
N THR A 81 -9.67 4.97 3.17
CA THR A 81 -10.28 4.15 4.23
C THR A 81 -9.19 3.64 5.17
N LEU A 82 -8.10 3.10 4.62
CA LEU A 82 -6.95 2.64 5.41
C LEU A 82 -6.28 3.79 6.16
N MET A 83 -6.15 4.98 5.57
CA MET A 83 -5.62 6.17 6.25
C MET A 83 -6.49 6.55 7.47
N HIS A 84 -7.82 6.49 7.36
CA HIS A 84 -8.70 6.72 8.51
C HIS A 84 -8.65 5.61 9.55
N ILE A 85 -8.50 4.34 9.14
CA ILE A 85 -8.24 3.24 10.09
C ILE A 85 -6.94 3.52 10.84
N ALA A 86 -5.88 3.94 10.14
CA ALA A 86 -4.60 4.28 10.75
C ALA A 86 -4.73 5.42 11.77
N GLU A 87 -5.51 6.47 11.49
CA GLU A 87 -5.81 7.52 12.48
C GLU A 87 -6.53 6.96 13.72
N ILE A 88 -7.56 6.12 13.53
CA ILE A 88 -8.34 5.53 14.62
C ILE A 88 -7.46 4.64 15.51
N LYS A 89 -6.56 3.86 14.89
CA LYS A 89 -5.68 2.91 15.57
C LYS A 89 -4.37 3.53 16.05
N GLY A 90 -4.09 4.79 15.70
CA GLY A 90 -2.83 5.47 16.04
C GLY A 90 -1.61 4.91 15.30
N TRP A 91 -1.81 4.32 14.12
CA TRP A 91 -0.74 3.77 13.29
C TRP A 91 0.02 4.86 12.53
N GLN A 92 1.27 4.58 12.21
CA GLN A 92 2.15 5.44 11.45
C GLN A 92 2.50 4.81 10.10
N GLY A 93 2.35 5.58 9.03
CA GLY A 93 2.73 5.15 7.68
C GLY A 93 4.24 5.23 7.46
N ILE A 94 4.78 4.22 6.78
CA ILE A 94 6.18 4.11 6.40
C ILE A 94 6.22 3.71 4.93
N LEU A 95 6.77 4.59 4.09
CA LEU A 95 7.07 4.24 2.71
C LEU A 95 8.16 3.16 2.69
N VAL A 96 7.83 1.98 2.20
CA VAL A 96 8.73 0.83 2.11
C VAL A 96 9.55 0.91 0.82
N ASP A 97 8.88 1.11 -0.31
CA ASP A 97 9.53 1.31 -1.60
C ASP A 97 8.59 2.06 -2.55
N TYR A 98 9.18 2.75 -3.51
CA TYR A 98 8.50 3.38 -4.64
C TYR A 98 9.28 3.10 -5.92
N ARG A 99 8.56 2.66 -6.95
CA ARG A 99 9.08 2.40 -8.30
C ARG A 99 8.02 2.77 -9.33
N ASN A 100 8.42 2.87 -10.58
CA ASN A 100 7.47 2.87 -11.69
C ASN A 100 7.88 1.84 -12.75
N SER A 101 6.99 1.56 -13.70
CA SER A 101 7.24 0.56 -14.74
C SER A 101 8.49 0.85 -15.60
N GLY A 102 8.94 2.11 -15.66
CA GLY A 102 10.19 2.51 -16.32
C GLY A 102 11.47 2.15 -15.56
N ASP A 103 11.36 1.71 -14.29
CA ASP A 103 12.47 1.10 -13.53
C ASP A 103 12.73 -0.37 -13.92
N THR A 104 11.88 -0.92 -14.80
CA THR A 104 12.04 -2.27 -15.35
C THR A 104 12.61 -2.22 -16.78
N ALA A 105 12.30 -3.19 -17.65
CA ALA A 105 12.71 -3.19 -19.06
C ALA A 105 11.84 -2.31 -19.98
N GLY A 106 10.85 -1.59 -19.43
CA GLY A 106 9.89 -0.78 -20.18
C GLY A 106 10.41 0.59 -20.64
N GLY A 107 9.67 1.22 -21.56
CA GLY A 107 9.94 2.60 -22.00
C GLY A 107 9.56 3.64 -20.94
N LYS A 108 10.26 4.79 -20.95
CA LYS A 108 10.07 5.88 -19.98
C LYS A 108 9.04 6.95 -20.38
N ASN A 109 8.40 6.79 -21.54
CA ASN A 109 7.47 7.79 -22.08
C ASN A 109 6.07 7.69 -21.49
N ARG A 110 5.68 6.50 -21.00
CA ARG A 110 4.34 6.19 -20.48
C ARG A 110 4.48 5.12 -19.40
N VAL A 111 4.61 5.54 -18.15
CA VAL A 111 4.85 4.63 -17.02
C VAL A 111 3.66 4.53 -16.09
N VAL A 112 3.63 3.49 -15.26
CA VAL A 112 2.69 3.32 -14.14
C VAL A 112 3.48 3.35 -12.83
N GLY A 113 3.03 4.14 -11.86
CA GLY A 113 3.64 4.25 -10.53
C GLY A 113 3.19 3.17 -9.55
N TYR A 114 4.11 2.65 -8.76
CA TYR A 114 3.89 1.60 -7.75
C TYR A 114 4.54 2.00 -6.43
N ALA A 115 3.80 1.86 -5.33
CA ALA A 115 4.34 2.09 -3.99
C ALA A 115 3.88 1.01 -3.02
N SER A 116 4.76 0.68 -2.08
CA SER A 116 4.41 -0.10 -0.89
C SER A 116 4.56 0.79 0.34
N ILE A 117 3.48 0.91 1.11
CA ILE A 117 3.43 1.74 2.33
C ILE A 117 2.86 0.87 3.45
N ALA A 118 3.61 0.72 4.53
CA ALA A 118 3.20 -0.04 5.70
C ALA A 118 2.69 0.90 6.79
N PHE A 119 1.52 0.61 7.37
CA PHE A 119 1.03 1.29 8.57
C PHE A 119 1.30 0.39 9.77
N VAL A 120 2.00 0.90 10.78
CA VAL A 120 2.44 0.14 11.96
C VAL A 120 2.08 0.86 13.25
N ASP A 121 1.85 0.12 14.33
CA ASP A 121 1.68 0.73 15.66
C ASP A 121 2.99 1.40 16.09
N ARG A 122 2.90 2.68 16.48
CA ARG A 122 4.03 3.49 16.94
C ARG A 122 4.76 2.83 18.13
N LYS A 123 4.04 2.13 19.01
CA LYS A 123 4.62 1.45 20.19
C LYS A 123 5.47 0.24 19.78
N GLU A 124 5.02 -0.51 18.78
CA GLU A 124 5.77 -1.64 18.24
C GLU A 124 6.99 -1.20 17.43
N MET A 125 6.94 -0.02 16.81
CA MET A 125 8.06 0.52 16.04
C MET A 125 9.34 0.67 16.89
N THR A 126 9.20 0.98 18.19
CA THR A 126 10.31 1.08 19.15
C THR A 126 10.87 -0.27 19.63
N SER A 127 10.08 -1.34 19.60
CA SER A 127 10.49 -2.68 20.07
C SER A 127 10.96 -3.60 18.93
N THR A 128 10.34 -3.50 17.75
CA THR A 128 10.38 -4.52 16.70
C THR A 128 11.35 -4.20 15.55
N MET A 129 11.80 -2.94 15.39
CA MET A 129 12.85 -2.60 14.39
C MET A 129 14.22 -3.25 14.64
N LYS A 130 14.39 -4.00 15.73
CA LYS A 130 15.59 -4.81 16.01
C LYS A 130 15.70 -6.07 15.14
N GLU A 131 14.60 -6.59 14.59
CA GLU A 131 14.63 -7.79 13.75
C GLU A 131 14.28 -7.44 12.31
N ARG A 132 15.28 -6.97 11.57
CA ARG A 132 15.16 -6.86 10.11
C ARG A 132 15.06 -8.27 9.52
N LEU A 133 14.14 -8.45 8.57
CA LEU A 133 14.08 -9.67 7.76
C LEU A 133 15.46 -10.00 7.21
N SER A 134 15.88 -11.26 7.40
CA SER A 134 17.17 -11.70 6.87
C SER A 134 17.14 -11.67 5.33
N THR A 135 18.32 -11.68 4.70
CA THR A 135 18.40 -11.81 3.23
C THR A 135 17.67 -13.05 2.74
N LYS A 136 17.73 -14.15 3.49
CA LYS A 136 17.02 -15.40 3.16
C LYS A 136 15.51 -15.23 3.20
N ASP A 137 14.98 -14.55 4.21
CA ASP A 137 13.53 -14.30 4.32
C ASP A 137 13.05 -13.42 3.17
N ARG A 138 13.80 -12.37 2.83
CA ARG A 138 13.50 -11.48 1.70
C ARG A 138 13.49 -12.24 0.38
N GLU A 139 14.49 -13.10 0.14
CA GLU A 139 14.52 -13.95 -1.04
C GLU A 139 13.36 -14.93 -1.08
N ALA A 140 13.01 -15.55 0.05
CA ALA A 140 11.90 -16.50 0.14
C ALA A 140 10.56 -15.82 -0.15
N LEU A 141 10.32 -14.64 0.43
CA LEU A 141 9.12 -13.83 0.18
C LEU A 141 9.03 -13.40 -1.29
N LEU A 142 10.15 -12.99 -1.89
CA LEU A 142 10.18 -12.61 -3.31
C LEU A 142 9.88 -13.81 -4.23
N ARG A 143 10.46 -14.98 -3.94
CA ARG A 143 10.17 -16.22 -4.69
C ARG A 143 8.70 -16.59 -4.56
N LEU A 144 8.14 -16.56 -3.35
CA LEU A 144 6.72 -16.85 -3.12
C LEU A 144 5.80 -15.91 -3.91
N ALA A 145 6.08 -14.61 -3.90
CA ALA A 145 5.32 -13.62 -4.65
C ALA A 145 5.35 -13.90 -6.17
N ARG A 146 6.55 -14.17 -6.73
CA ARG A 146 6.71 -14.51 -8.15
C ARG A 146 5.96 -15.78 -8.52
N SER A 147 6.14 -16.87 -7.77
CA SER A 147 5.46 -18.14 -8.05
C SER A 147 3.93 -18.01 -7.96
N ALA A 148 3.40 -17.15 -7.08
CA ALA A 148 1.96 -16.90 -6.98
C ALA A 148 1.38 -16.14 -8.18
N ILE A 149 2.19 -15.29 -8.83
CA ILE A 149 1.82 -14.58 -10.06
C ILE A 149 1.93 -15.53 -11.26
N GLU A 150 3.06 -16.23 -11.40
CA GLU A 150 3.32 -17.18 -12.47
C GLU A 150 2.25 -18.26 -12.57
N ALA A 151 1.83 -18.83 -11.43
CA ALA A 151 0.78 -19.85 -11.37
C ALA A 151 -0.61 -19.39 -11.87
N ARG A 152 -0.81 -18.09 -12.13
CA ARG A 152 -2.06 -17.50 -12.63
C ARG A 152 -1.91 -16.88 -14.02
N LEU A 153 -0.69 -16.82 -14.56
CA LEU A 153 -0.40 -16.32 -15.91
C LEU A 153 -0.29 -17.46 -16.95
N VAL A 154 -0.35 -18.72 -16.51
CA VAL A 154 -0.32 -19.93 -17.35
C VAL A 154 -1.71 -20.54 -17.43
#